data_AF-A0A964XG74-F1
#
_entry.id   AF-A0A964XG74-F1
#
_cell.length_a   1.000
_cell.length_b   1.000
_cell.length_c   1.000
_cell.angle_alpha   90.00
_cell.angle_beta   90.00
_cell.angle_gamma   90.00
#
_symmetry.space_group_name_H-M   'P 1'
#
loop_
_entity.id
_entity.type
_entity.pdbx_description
1 polymer ?
#
loop_
_entity_poly.entity_id
_entity_poly.type
_entity_poly.pdbx_seq_one_letter_code
_entity_poly.pdbx_strand_id
1 'polypeptide(L)'
;MSKAAERHKIDRSVDRSQPVEKLHPNERIKHESGYLRGSLVHSLAERITGAVLEDDHQLTKFHGTYQQDDRDLREERRRSKLEPAYSFMIRVRLPGGVCQTDQWLALDNLATTYANNTLRLTTRQTFQFHGVMKRDLEATMQGIHDNLLDTIAACGDVNRGVMATPIPEFSALHAQVF
;
A
#
# COMPACT_ATOMS: atom_id res chain seq x y z
N MET A 1 9.20 -30.69 14.63
CA MET A 1 9.62 -29.51 15.41
C MET A 1 10.66 -28.76 14.59
N SER A 2 10.24 -27.76 13.81
CA SER A 2 11.12 -27.03 12.89
C SER A 2 11.54 -25.69 13.51
N LYS A 3 12.82 -25.38 13.36
CA LYS A 3 13.58 -24.28 13.98
C LYS A 3 12.85 -22.94 13.79
N ALA A 4 12.53 -22.28 14.90
CA ALA A 4 12.19 -20.87 14.89
C ALA A 4 13.35 -20.11 14.21
N ALA A 5 13.02 -19.35 13.17
CA ALA A 5 13.97 -18.57 12.39
C ALA A 5 14.86 -17.74 13.34
N GLU A 6 16.16 -17.98 13.28
CA GLU A 6 17.17 -17.23 14.00
C GLU A 6 17.05 -15.77 13.54
N ARG A 7 16.43 -14.93 14.37
CA ARG A 7 16.19 -13.52 14.06
C ARG A 7 17.56 -12.88 13.82
N HIS A 8 17.77 -12.37 12.61
CA HIS A 8 18.97 -11.63 12.24
C HIS A 8 19.20 -10.54 13.31
N LYS A 9 20.30 -10.66 14.07
CA LYS A 9 20.61 -9.78 15.19
C LYS A 9 21.17 -8.48 14.62
N ILE A 10 20.28 -7.52 14.34
CA ILE A 10 20.65 -6.22 13.81
C ILE A 10 21.49 -5.49 14.86
N ASP A 11 22.73 -5.11 14.52
CA ASP A 11 23.58 -4.27 15.36
C ASP A 11 22.99 -2.86 15.42
N ARG A 12 22.51 -2.48 16.61
CA ARG A 12 21.95 -1.15 16.92
C ARG A 12 22.83 -0.39 17.92
N SER A 13 24.10 -0.77 18.06
CA SER A 13 25.04 -0.16 19.02
C SER A 13 25.24 1.35 18.83
N VAL A 14 25.02 1.85 17.62
CA VAL A 14 25.10 3.28 17.26
C VAL A 14 23.75 3.98 17.21
N ASP A 15 22.67 3.25 17.48
CA ASP A 15 21.32 3.79 17.44
C ASP A 15 21.11 4.69 18.67
N ARG A 16 21.03 6.00 18.43
CA ARG A 16 20.76 7.00 19.47
C ARG A 16 19.29 7.02 19.90
N SER A 17 18.46 6.11 19.41
CA SER A 17 17.04 6.03 19.77
C SER A 17 16.87 5.66 21.25
N GLN A 18 15.94 6.36 21.88
CA GLN A 18 15.39 5.99 23.18
C GLN A 18 14.65 4.65 23.11
N PRO A 19 14.39 3.97 24.25
CA PRO A 19 13.63 2.72 24.28
C PRO A 19 12.33 2.82 23.48
N VAL A 20 11.93 1.72 22.80
CA VAL A 20 10.79 1.72 21.87
C VAL A 20 9.49 2.16 22.54
N GLU A 21 9.38 1.95 23.85
CA GLU A 21 8.22 2.32 24.66
C GLU A 21 8.04 3.83 24.76
N LYS A 22 9.13 4.60 24.62
CA LYS A 22 9.15 6.06 24.64
C LYS A 22 9.04 6.67 23.24
N LEU A 23 9.13 5.87 22.17
CA LEU A 23 8.98 6.35 20.81
C LEU A 23 7.49 6.56 20.46
N HIS A 24 7.26 7.22 19.32
CA HIS A 24 5.91 7.40 18.77
C HIS A 24 5.24 6.02 18.54
N PRO A 25 3.92 5.85 18.75
CA PRO A 25 3.22 4.57 18.58
C PRO A 25 3.53 3.82 17.28
N ASN A 26 3.65 4.53 16.16
CA ASN A 26 4.05 3.94 14.87
C ASN A 26 5.39 3.19 14.92
N GLU A 27 6.36 3.64 15.72
CA GLU A 27 7.65 2.95 15.87
C GLU A 27 7.48 1.62 16.61
N ARG A 28 6.59 1.57 17.60
CA ARG A 28 6.23 0.34 18.31
C ARG A 28 5.53 -0.64 17.38
N ILE A 29 4.54 -0.19 16.61
CA ILE A 29 3.85 -1.01 15.60
C ILE A 29 4.87 -1.61 14.62
N LYS A 30 5.80 -0.80 14.08
CA LYS A 30 6.86 -1.30 13.19
C LYS A 30 7.76 -2.31 13.89
N HIS A 31 8.18 -2.04 15.12
CA HIS A 31 9.04 -2.93 15.90
C HIS A 31 8.39 -4.31 16.14
N GLU A 32 7.11 -4.33 16.48
CA GLU A 32 6.37 -5.54 16.83
C GLU A 32 5.84 -6.30 15.61
N SER A 33 5.72 -5.63 14.45
CA SER A 33 5.13 -6.18 13.23
C SER A 33 5.88 -7.36 12.59
N GLY A 34 7.09 -7.71 13.03
CA GLY A 34 7.87 -8.77 12.39
C GLY A 34 8.14 -8.47 10.91
N TYR A 35 8.78 -7.32 10.64
CA TYR A 35 9.04 -6.81 9.29
C TYR A 35 7.77 -6.52 8.49
N LEU A 36 6.88 -5.71 9.07
CA LEU A 36 5.69 -5.14 8.44
C LEU A 36 4.56 -6.15 8.18
N ARG A 37 4.71 -7.42 8.61
CA ARG A 37 3.69 -8.45 8.46
C ARG A 37 2.50 -8.25 9.41
N GLY A 38 2.80 -7.95 10.67
CA GLY A 38 1.85 -7.75 11.75
C GLY A 38 0.77 -8.84 11.80
N SER A 39 -0.48 -8.41 11.93
CA SER A 39 -1.67 -9.26 11.88
C SER A 39 -2.39 -9.23 10.53
N LEU A 40 -1.77 -8.67 9.48
CA LEU A 40 -2.42 -8.38 8.19
C LEU A 40 -3.15 -9.59 7.59
N VAL A 41 -2.55 -10.79 7.63
CA VAL A 41 -3.20 -12.01 7.10
C VAL A 41 -4.51 -12.30 7.83
N HIS A 42 -4.51 -12.21 9.15
CA HIS A 42 -5.72 -12.41 9.94
C HIS A 42 -6.71 -11.27 9.70
N SER A 43 -6.24 -10.03 9.69
CA SER A 43 -7.08 -8.85 9.52
C SER A 43 -7.78 -8.83 8.16
N LEU A 44 -7.09 -9.20 7.08
CA LEU A 44 -7.66 -9.27 5.73
C LEU A 44 -8.63 -10.45 5.55
N ALA A 45 -8.39 -11.58 6.23
CA ALA A 45 -9.26 -12.75 6.18
C ALA A 45 -10.59 -12.56 6.95
N GLU A 46 -10.59 -11.68 7.96
CA GLU A 46 -11.75 -11.31 8.75
C GLU A 46 -12.82 -10.60 7.86
N ARG A 47 -14.10 -10.99 7.97
CA ARG A 47 -15.21 -10.48 7.13
C ARG A 47 -16.35 -9.78 7.89
N ILE A 48 -16.29 -9.68 9.22
CA ILE A 48 -17.25 -8.97 10.08
C ILE A 48 -17.25 -7.47 9.77
N THR A 49 -16.09 -6.87 9.48
CA THR A 49 -15.98 -5.45 9.13
C THR A 49 -15.24 -5.22 7.81
N GLY A 50 -15.60 -4.13 7.13
CA GLY A 50 -14.85 -3.61 5.98
C GLY A 50 -13.48 -3.01 6.32
N ALA A 51 -13.15 -2.86 7.61
CA ALA A 51 -11.87 -2.32 8.07
C ALA A 51 -10.79 -3.40 8.28
N VAL A 52 -9.52 -2.96 8.33
CA VAL A 52 -8.44 -3.71 8.97
C VAL A 52 -8.35 -3.37 10.46
N LEU A 53 -7.55 -4.13 11.22
CA LEU A 53 -7.29 -3.87 12.63
C LEU A 53 -6.49 -2.56 12.80
N GLU A 54 -6.64 -1.91 13.94
CA GLU A 54 -6.08 -0.56 14.21
C GLU A 54 -4.60 -0.43 13.85
N ASP A 55 -3.74 -1.33 14.34
CA ASP A 55 -2.31 -1.30 14.04
C ASP A 55 -2.00 -1.63 12.57
N ASP A 56 -2.83 -2.48 11.94
CA ASP A 56 -2.70 -2.86 10.54
C ASP A 56 -3.02 -1.69 9.60
N HIS A 57 -3.75 -0.65 10.05
CA HIS A 57 -3.88 0.60 9.28
C HIS A 57 -2.52 1.25 9.00
N GLN A 58 -1.55 1.12 9.92
CA GLN A 58 -0.22 1.65 9.69
C GLN A 58 0.60 0.72 8.77
N LEU A 59 0.44 -0.60 8.92
CA LEU A 59 1.20 -1.60 8.15
C LEU A 59 0.77 -1.73 6.69
N THR A 60 -0.53 -1.61 6.41
CA THR A 60 -1.07 -1.59 5.03
C THR A 60 -0.42 -0.51 4.16
N LYS A 61 -0.02 0.63 4.76
CA LYS A 61 0.68 1.71 4.05
C LYS A 61 2.01 1.24 3.47
N PHE A 62 2.74 0.34 4.11
CA PHE A 62 4.01 -0.14 3.55
C PHE A 62 3.80 -1.04 2.32
N HIS A 63 2.60 -1.56 2.15
CA HIS A 63 2.15 -2.36 1.00
C HIS A 63 1.41 -1.50 -0.05
N GLY A 64 1.55 -0.17 0.03
CA GLY A 64 0.97 0.76 -0.93
C GLY A 64 -0.51 1.07 -0.72
N THR A 65 -1.10 0.57 0.37
CA THR A 65 -2.55 0.59 0.60
C THR A 65 -2.94 1.54 1.73
N TYR A 66 -3.98 2.34 1.53
CA TYR A 66 -4.61 3.15 2.58
C TYR A 66 -6.07 2.77 2.73
N GLN A 67 -6.50 2.44 3.94
CA GLN A 67 -7.93 2.40 4.25
C GLN A 67 -8.50 3.82 4.26
N GLN A 68 -9.67 3.96 3.65
CA GLN A 68 -10.47 5.17 3.55
C GLN A 68 -11.92 4.83 3.92
N ASP A 69 -12.73 5.84 4.10
CA ASP A 69 -14.18 5.71 4.17
C ASP A 69 -14.83 6.87 3.42
N ASP A 70 -16.03 6.62 2.88
CA ASP A 70 -16.79 7.64 2.18
C ASP A 70 -17.29 8.70 3.16
N ARG A 71 -16.70 9.89 3.07
CA ARG A 71 -16.99 11.03 3.93
C ARG A 71 -18.35 11.65 3.63
N ASP A 72 -18.88 11.50 2.43
CA ASP A 72 -20.17 12.05 2.03
C ASP A 72 -21.30 11.23 2.69
N LEU A 73 -21.09 9.92 2.86
CA LEU A 73 -22.05 9.01 3.51
C LEU A 73 -21.85 8.87 5.03
N ARG A 74 -20.71 9.32 5.57
CA ARG A 74 -20.31 9.05 6.96
C ARG A 74 -21.36 9.47 7.99
N GLU A 75 -21.91 10.68 7.87
CA GLU A 75 -22.88 11.20 8.83
C GLU A 75 -24.22 10.44 8.79
N GLU A 76 -24.70 10.12 7.59
CA GLU A 76 -25.92 9.31 7.40
C GLU A 76 -25.74 7.92 8.00
N ARG A 77 -24.63 7.23 7.69
CA ARG A 77 -24.33 5.89 8.20
C ARG A 77 -24.20 5.89 9.72
N ARG A 78 -23.55 6.90 10.31
CA ARG A 78 -23.45 7.07 11.76
C ARG A 78 -24.83 7.18 12.42
N ARG A 79 -25.75 7.98 11.86
CA ARG A 79 -27.14 8.10 12.36
C ARG A 79 -27.89 6.78 12.28
N SER A 80 -27.64 6.02 11.21
CA SER A 80 -28.21 4.68 10.99
C SER A 80 -27.49 3.56 11.75
N LYS A 81 -26.50 3.88 12.60
CA LYS A 81 -25.65 2.93 13.34
C LYS A 81 -24.96 1.88 12.46
N LEU A 82 -24.66 2.25 11.21
CA LEU A 82 -23.86 1.45 10.30
C LEU A 82 -22.39 1.80 10.46
N GLU A 83 -21.51 0.81 10.24
CA GLU A 83 -20.07 1.08 10.12
C GLU A 83 -19.80 2.07 8.97
N PRO A 84 -18.70 2.84 9.00
CA PRO A 84 -18.28 3.66 7.86
C PRO A 84 -18.24 2.85 6.55
N ALA A 85 -18.53 3.50 5.43
CA ALA A 85 -18.43 2.86 4.13
C ALA A 85 -16.94 2.76 3.74
N TYR A 86 -16.27 1.75 4.31
CA TYR A 86 -14.84 1.54 4.12
C TYR A 86 -14.51 1.13 2.68
N SER A 87 -13.41 1.66 2.19
CA SER A 87 -12.76 1.25 0.95
C SER A 87 -11.26 1.48 1.06
N PHE A 88 -10.52 1.06 0.06
CA PHE A 88 -9.07 1.14 0.05
C PHE A 88 -8.60 1.88 -1.20
N MET A 89 -7.57 2.70 -1.00
CA MET A 89 -6.75 3.24 -2.07
C MET A 89 -5.49 2.40 -2.19
N ILE A 90 -5.18 1.96 -3.41
CA ILE A 90 -3.93 1.25 -3.72
C ILE A 90 -3.09 2.17 -4.61
N ARG A 91 -1.83 2.36 -4.25
CA ARG A 91 -0.87 3.12 -5.06
C ARG A 91 0.16 2.17 -5.67
N VAL A 92 0.32 2.28 -6.98
CA VAL A 92 1.38 1.55 -7.70
C VAL A 92 2.73 2.23 -7.44
N ARG A 93 3.82 1.47 -7.46
CA ARG A 93 5.18 1.96 -7.51
C ARG A 93 5.67 1.86 -8.95
N LEU A 94 5.85 3.02 -9.58
CA LEU A 94 6.21 3.13 -10.98
C LEU A 94 7.45 4.03 -11.13
N PRO A 95 8.67 3.47 -11.06
CA PRO A 95 9.90 4.24 -11.23
C PRO A 95 9.91 4.99 -12.57
N GLY A 96 10.23 6.28 -12.53
CA GLY A 96 10.25 7.14 -13.72
C GLY A 96 8.88 7.38 -14.39
N GLY A 97 7.80 6.78 -13.88
CA GLY A 97 6.49 6.82 -14.54
C GLY A 97 6.37 5.97 -15.79
N VAL A 98 7.32 5.07 -16.06
CA VAL A 98 7.33 4.25 -17.27
C VAL A 98 6.29 3.13 -17.12
N CYS A 99 5.27 3.16 -17.95
CA CYS A 99 4.20 2.16 -18.02
C CYS A 99 4.08 1.67 -19.46
N GLN A 100 4.18 0.36 -19.66
CA GLN A 100 3.99 -0.24 -20.97
C GLN A 100 2.50 -0.29 -21.35
N THR A 101 2.20 -0.48 -22.64
CA THR A 101 0.81 -0.46 -23.14
C THR A 101 -0.05 -1.56 -22.52
N ASP A 102 0.50 -2.78 -22.38
CA ASP A 102 -0.15 -3.92 -21.73
C ASP A 102 -0.39 -3.66 -20.23
N GLN A 103 0.59 -3.07 -19.54
CA GLN A 103 0.46 -2.65 -18.15
C GLN A 103 -0.66 -1.62 -17.97
N TRP A 104 -0.76 -0.64 -18.86
CA TRP A 104 -1.85 0.33 -18.85
C TRP A 104 -3.22 -0.33 -19.00
N LEU A 105 -3.38 -1.23 -19.98
CA LEU A 105 -4.62 -1.97 -20.20
C LEU A 105 -4.97 -2.86 -18.99
N ALA A 106 -3.97 -3.48 -18.37
CA ALA A 106 -4.18 -4.27 -17.16
C ALA A 106 -4.65 -3.41 -15.98
N LEU A 107 -4.04 -2.25 -15.76
CA LEU A 107 -4.46 -1.31 -14.72
C LEU A 107 -5.89 -0.82 -14.96
N ASP A 108 -6.26 -0.52 -16.21
CA ASP A 108 -7.62 -0.11 -16.58
C ASP A 108 -8.66 -1.20 -16.29
N ASN A 109 -8.36 -2.44 -16.67
CA ASN A 109 -9.20 -3.60 -16.37
C ASN A 109 -9.37 -3.82 -14.86
N LEU A 110 -8.30 -3.66 -14.08
CA LEU A 110 -8.39 -3.78 -12.62
C LEU A 110 -9.23 -2.65 -12.00
N ALA A 111 -9.12 -1.43 -12.53
CA ALA A 111 -9.88 -0.29 -12.04
C ALA A 111 -11.38 -0.43 -12.30
N THR A 112 -11.75 -1.01 -13.44
CA THR A 112 -13.14 -1.29 -13.79
C THR A 112 -13.70 -2.53 -13.09
N THR A 113 -12.86 -3.53 -12.81
CA THR A 113 -13.30 -4.79 -12.16
C THR A 113 -13.42 -4.67 -10.65
N TYR A 114 -12.44 -4.05 -9.98
CA TYR A 114 -12.32 -4.10 -8.51
C TYR A 114 -12.37 -2.73 -7.82
N ALA A 115 -12.25 -1.64 -8.57
CA ALA A 115 -12.22 -0.28 -8.04
C ALA A 115 -13.46 0.50 -8.51
N ASN A 116 -13.38 1.83 -8.49
CA ASN A 116 -14.49 2.72 -8.82
C ASN A 116 -14.52 3.19 -10.29
N ASN A 117 -13.99 2.40 -11.24
CA ASN A 117 -13.88 2.75 -12.66
C ASN A 117 -13.03 4.00 -12.94
N THR A 118 -12.08 4.32 -12.08
CA THR A 118 -11.15 5.43 -12.29
C THR A 118 -9.71 5.02 -11.99
N LEU A 119 -8.77 5.60 -12.76
CA LEU A 119 -7.34 5.57 -12.46
C LEU A 119 -6.86 6.99 -12.23
N ARG A 120 -6.33 7.26 -11.03
CA ARG A 120 -5.83 8.59 -10.68
C ARG A 120 -4.33 8.68 -10.92
N LEU A 121 -3.96 9.43 -11.96
CA LEU A 121 -2.58 9.92 -12.13
C LEU A 121 -2.18 10.83 -10.97
N THR A 122 -0.96 10.66 -10.49
CA THR A 122 -0.42 11.42 -9.34
C THR A 122 0.74 12.32 -9.74
N THR A 123 1.04 13.31 -8.91
CA THR A 123 2.18 14.21 -9.09
C THR A 123 3.54 13.53 -8.91
N ARG A 124 3.57 12.24 -8.55
CA ARG A 124 4.79 11.43 -8.42
C ARG A 124 4.86 10.29 -9.42
N GLN A 125 4.30 10.52 -10.62
CA GLN A 125 4.42 9.63 -11.79
C GLN A 125 3.96 8.19 -11.50
N THR A 126 2.82 8.06 -10.84
CA THR A 126 2.21 6.75 -10.61
C THR A 126 0.69 6.85 -10.58
N PHE A 127 0.02 5.69 -10.53
CA PHE A 127 -1.43 5.53 -10.49
C PHE A 127 -1.94 5.24 -9.08
N GLN A 128 -3.18 5.65 -8.81
CA GLN A 128 -3.96 5.23 -7.65
C GLN A 128 -5.30 4.65 -8.09
N PHE A 129 -5.65 3.54 -7.48
CA PHE A 129 -7.00 2.97 -7.47
C PHE A 129 -7.74 3.51 -6.26
N HIS A 130 -9.03 3.79 -6.39
CA HIS A 130 -9.89 4.17 -5.26
C HIS A 130 -11.14 3.30 -5.23
N GLY A 131 -11.73 3.13 -4.05
CA GLY A 131 -12.97 2.37 -3.90
C GLY A 131 -12.78 0.85 -3.90
N VAL A 132 -11.54 0.35 -3.76
CA VAL A 132 -11.30 -1.09 -3.68
C VAL A 132 -11.85 -1.62 -2.37
N MET A 133 -12.68 -2.66 -2.41
CA MET A 133 -13.27 -3.24 -1.20
C MET A 133 -12.28 -4.19 -0.51
N LYS A 134 -12.40 -4.36 0.81
CA LYS A 134 -11.50 -5.25 1.59
C LYS A 134 -11.35 -6.65 1.00
N ARG A 135 -12.48 -7.24 0.58
CA ARG A 135 -12.53 -8.58 -0.02
C ARG A 135 -11.83 -8.68 -1.38
N ASP A 136 -11.66 -7.56 -2.07
CA ASP A 136 -11.13 -7.46 -3.44
C ASP A 136 -9.67 -6.97 -3.44
N LEU A 137 -9.13 -6.54 -2.29
CA LEU A 137 -7.76 -6.04 -2.14
C LEU A 137 -6.71 -7.03 -2.65
N GLU A 138 -6.79 -8.28 -2.19
CA GLU A 138 -5.82 -9.33 -2.53
C GLU A 138 -5.82 -9.62 -4.04
N ALA A 139 -7.00 -9.80 -4.63
CA ALA A 139 -7.15 -10.03 -6.06
C ALA A 139 -6.65 -8.83 -6.89
N THR A 140 -6.93 -7.60 -6.45
CA THR A 140 -6.45 -6.38 -7.13
C THR A 140 -4.93 -6.30 -7.08
N MET A 141 -4.32 -6.54 -5.91
CA MET A 141 -2.87 -6.51 -5.75
C MET A 141 -2.17 -7.64 -6.52
N GLN A 142 -2.75 -8.84 -6.56
CA GLN A 142 -2.24 -9.95 -7.36
C GLN A 142 -2.28 -9.60 -8.86
N GLY A 143 -3.37 -9.00 -9.34
CA GLY A 143 -3.47 -8.55 -10.72
C GLY A 143 -2.43 -7.48 -11.08
N ILE A 144 -2.11 -6.56 -10.17
CA ILE A 144 -1.00 -5.60 -10.36
C ILE A 144 0.33 -6.36 -10.48
N HIS A 145 0.58 -7.30 -9.57
CA HIS A 145 1.81 -8.10 -9.53
C HIS A 145 2.01 -8.95 -10.80
N ASP A 146 0.95 -9.59 -11.28
CA ASP A 146 0.96 -10.45 -12.47
C ASP A 146 1.32 -9.66 -13.75
N ASN A 147 1.16 -8.33 -13.73
CA ASN A 147 1.53 -7.43 -14.82
C ASN A 147 2.89 -6.72 -14.58
N LEU A 148 3.75 -7.31 -13.75
CA LEU A 148 5.10 -6.83 -13.45
C LEU A 148 5.12 -5.40 -12.84
N LEU A 149 4.07 -5.05 -12.12
CA LEU A 149 3.97 -3.83 -11.33
C LEU A 149 3.98 -4.18 -9.84
N ASP A 150 4.38 -3.24 -8.99
CA ASP A 150 4.48 -3.44 -7.54
C ASP A 150 3.77 -2.29 -6.79
N THR A 151 3.43 -2.50 -5.54
CA THR A 151 2.87 -1.48 -4.62
C THR A 151 3.70 -1.33 -3.34
N ILE A 152 4.70 -2.20 -3.12
CA ILE A 152 5.56 -2.16 -1.94
C ILE A 152 6.31 -0.81 -1.91
N ALA A 153 6.32 -0.19 -0.73
CA ALA A 153 6.93 1.12 -0.49
C ALA A 153 6.39 2.26 -1.38
N ALA A 154 5.25 2.06 -2.05
CA ALA A 154 4.53 3.17 -2.68
C ALA A 154 4.01 4.17 -1.63
N CYS A 155 3.78 3.66 -0.40
CA CYS A 155 3.26 4.34 0.77
C CYS A 155 4.15 4.05 2.03
N GLY A 156 3.78 4.52 3.22
CA GLY A 156 4.53 4.23 4.47
C GLY A 156 5.79 5.07 4.70
N ASP A 157 6.50 4.75 5.80
CA ASP A 157 7.73 5.43 6.30
C ASP A 157 8.99 4.88 5.60
N VAL A 158 9.04 5.00 4.28
CA VAL A 158 10.09 4.42 3.42
C VAL A 158 10.33 5.32 2.20
N ASN A 159 11.41 5.05 1.46
CA ASN A 159 11.62 5.73 0.18
C ASN A 159 10.47 5.40 -0.78
N ARG A 160 9.96 6.44 -1.46
CA ARG A 160 8.82 6.34 -2.37
C ARG A 160 9.26 6.20 -3.81
N GLY A 161 8.30 6.22 -4.74
CA GLY A 161 8.56 6.25 -6.19
C GLY A 161 9.62 7.30 -6.55
N VAL A 162 10.64 6.84 -7.28
CA VAL A 162 11.73 7.65 -7.83
C VAL A 162 11.23 8.26 -9.12
N MET A 163 11.29 9.58 -9.22
CA MET A 163 10.83 10.32 -10.38
C MET A 163 11.96 10.51 -11.39
N ALA A 164 11.60 10.65 -12.66
CA ALA A 164 12.50 10.99 -13.75
C ALA A 164 11.84 11.99 -14.69
N THR A 165 12.61 12.56 -15.62
CA THR A 165 12.03 13.36 -16.72
C THR A 165 11.02 12.50 -17.49
N PRO A 166 9.80 12.98 -17.75
CA PRO A 166 8.82 12.25 -18.57
C PRO A 166 9.13 12.35 -20.07
N ILE A 167 10.18 13.09 -20.45
CA ILE A 167 10.70 13.21 -21.82
C ILE A 167 11.96 12.33 -21.91
N PRO A 168 11.87 11.10 -22.43
CA PRO A 168 12.98 10.15 -22.44
C PRO A 168 14.21 10.66 -23.19
N GLU A 169 14.01 11.46 -24.23
CA GLU A 169 15.06 11.99 -25.11
C GLU A 169 16.02 12.95 -24.40
N PHE A 170 15.60 13.53 -23.28
CA PHE A 170 16.42 14.46 -22.49
C PHE A 170 17.32 13.77 -21.47
N SER A 171 17.30 12.44 -21.40
CA SER A 171 18.17 11.68 -20.50
C SER A 171 18.79 10.48 -21.21
N ALA A 172 20.09 10.55 -21.48
CA ALA A 172 20.86 9.42 -22.00
C ALA A 172 20.84 8.19 -21.07
N LEU A 173 20.47 8.38 -19.80
CA LEU A 173 20.32 7.30 -18.81
C LEU A 173 18.92 6.68 -18.80
N HIS A 174 17.90 7.34 -19.36
CA HIS A 174 16.53 6.83 -19.32
C HIS A 174 16.44 5.45 -19.98
N ALA A 175 16.96 5.30 -21.20
CA ALA A 175 16.97 4.04 -21.93
C ALA A 175 17.91 2.96 -21.34
N GLN A 176 18.76 3.31 -20.37
CA GLN A 176 19.60 2.34 -19.66
C GLN A 176 18.90 1.77 -18.41
N VAL A 177 17.91 2.50 -17.88
CA VAL A 177 17.25 2.20 -16.61
C VAL A 177 15.85 1.63 -16.82
N PHE A 178 15.15 2.05 -17.88
CA PHE A 178 13.78 1.65 -18.22
C PHE A 178 13.70 1.12 -19.65
#